data_AF-A0A7C5C8G5-F1
#
_entry.id   AF-A0A7C5C8G5-F1
#
_cell.length_a   1.000
_cell.length_b   1.000
_cell.length_c   1.000
_cell.angle_alpha   90.00
_cell.angle_beta   90.00
_cell.angle_gamma   90.00
#
_symmetry.space_group_name_H-M   'P 1'
#
loop_
_entity.id
_entity.type
_entity.pdbx_description
1 polymer ?
#
loop_
_entity_poly.entity_id
_entity_poly.type
_entity_poly.pdbx_seq_one_letter_code
_entity_poly.pdbx_strand_id
1 'polypeptide(L)'
;MYLIFTSRKTNNPLHAISLGASGTGKTHLQSKVAELIPEEDKIEITVLSANAFYYFNRTELANKLILIEDLDGAESVLYPLRELQSKKRITKTVVHKNHKGESKTIHLTVEGPVCVAGCTTQESIYEDNSNRSFLLYIDESQEQDQRIMNYQRLSSAGKLNKEDEEETQEFIRNVQRVLKPIKVINPFAEYLELPQSVFKPRRTNSHYLQFIEAITFYKQYQRQEQVNKETGEIFIETEIEDIQEANELIHEVLLRKSDELNGATRNYLENVKDYLEQKGNIRFTASEIRRKLRIKKTTQWRYHKQLLDSFLLIIDKKKSESVIYYKLNNSNEYKELQNTIQNALAKCVNEINVCGDLQRSNVPACSTTKTERKTTSKSIS
;
A
#
# COMPACT_ATOMS: atom_id res chain seq x y z
N MET A 1 -6.49 -2.97 -2.55
CA MET A 1 -6.78 -1.52 -2.70
C MET A 1 -8.07 -1.11 -1.99
N TYR A 2 -9.23 -1.73 -2.27
CA TYR A 2 -10.52 -1.40 -1.63
C TYR A 2 -10.49 -1.39 -0.08
N LEU A 3 -9.89 -2.41 0.55
CA LEU A 3 -9.74 -2.48 2.01
C LEU A 3 -8.88 -1.33 2.57
N ILE A 4 -7.82 -0.93 1.84
CA ILE A 4 -7.00 0.23 2.19
C ILE A 4 -7.86 1.50 2.18
N PHE A 5 -8.70 1.70 1.17
CA PHE A 5 -9.60 2.86 1.11
C PHE A 5 -10.66 2.84 2.22
N THR A 6 -11.11 1.64 2.61
CA THR A 6 -12.06 1.44 3.72
C THR A 6 -11.46 1.84 5.06
N SER A 7 -10.15 1.62 5.25
CA SER A 7 -9.45 1.98 6.49
C SER A 7 -9.49 3.47 6.84
N ARG A 8 -9.92 4.36 5.91
CA ARG A 8 -10.15 5.80 6.18
C ARG A 8 -11.09 6.07 7.36
N LYS A 9 -12.00 5.12 7.65
CA LYS A 9 -12.95 5.19 8.77
C LYS A 9 -12.37 4.69 10.11
N THR A 10 -11.13 4.21 10.10
CA THR A 10 -10.41 3.75 11.28
C THR A 10 -9.50 4.85 11.83
N ASN A 11 -9.00 4.66 13.04
CA ASN A 11 -8.08 5.61 13.66
C ASN A 11 -6.74 5.71 12.93
N ASN A 12 -6.28 4.64 12.29
CA ASN A 12 -4.98 4.56 11.61
C ASN A 12 -5.18 4.12 10.15
N PRO A 13 -5.63 5.01 9.26
CA PRO A 13 -5.82 4.63 7.86
C PRO A 13 -4.53 4.22 7.19
N LEU A 14 -4.67 3.28 6.28
CA LEU A 14 -3.66 2.84 5.34
C LEU A 14 -3.67 3.74 4.12
N HIS A 15 -2.58 3.70 3.35
CA HIS A 15 -2.39 4.49 2.14
C HIS A 15 -1.90 3.58 1.01
N ALA A 16 -2.20 3.93 -0.24
CA ALA A 16 -1.76 3.15 -1.40
C ALA A 16 -1.06 4.03 -2.43
N ILE A 17 -0.03 3.49 -3.07
CA ILE A 17 0.58 4.09 -4.25
C ILE A 17 0.59 3.03 -5.35
N SER A 18 -0.06 3.33 -6.46
CA SER A 18 -0.10 2.48 -7.64
C SER A 18 1.12 2.77 -8.53
N LEU A 19 1.89 1.72 -8.84
CA LEU A 19 3.13 1.76 -9.61
C LEU A 19 2.99 0.96 -10.91
N GLY A 20 3.64 1.45 -11.97
CA GLY A 20 3.56 0.85 -13.31
C GLY A 20 3.94 1.83 -14.40
N ALA A 21 4.22 1.33 -15.60
CA ALA A 21 4.62 2.19 -16.71
C ALA A 21 3.49 3.12 -17.19
N SER A 22 3.82 4.19 -17.92
CA SER A 22 2.78 5.03 -18.51
C SER A 22 1.90 4.22 -19.47
N GLY A 23 0.58 4.41 -19.41
CA GLY A 23 -0.38 3.70 -20.26
C GLY A 23 -0.84 2.32 -19.74
N THR A 24 -0.36 1.85 -18.58
CA THR A 24 -0.71 0.51 -18.05
C THR A 24 -2.03 0.47 -17.28
N GLY A 25 -2.78 1.58 -17.23
CA GLY A 25 -4.08 1.63 -16.57
C GLY A 25 -4.03 1.88 -15.06
N LYS A 26 -2.91 2.34 -14.48
CA LYS A 26 -2.81 2.73 -13.05
C LYS A 26 -3.96 3.61 -12.57
N THR A 27 -4.13 4.76 -13.22
CA THR A 27 -5.18 5.74 -12.90
C THR A 27 -6.55 5.11 -13.10
N HIS A 28 -6.74 4.33 -14.16
CA HIS A 28 -8.00 3.64 -14.41
C HIS A 28 -8.37 2.66 -13.30
N LEU A 29 -7.43 1.81 -12.85
CA LEU A 29 -7.65 0.88 -11.74
C LEU A 29 -8.00 1.64 -10.46
N GLN A 30 -7.22 2.67 -10.13
CA GLN A 30 -7.44 3.46 -8.92
C GLN A 30 -8.81 4.17 -8.94
N SER A 31 -9.18 4.78 -10.07
CA SER A 31 -10.49 5.44 -10.24
C SER A 31 -11.64 4.44 -10.19
N LYS A 32 -11.51 3.26 -10.82
CA LYS A 32 -12.56 2.23 -10.80
C LYS A 32 -12.79 1.65 -9.40
N VAL A 33 -11.73 1.46 -8.62
CA VAL A 33 -11.88 1.07 -7.21
C VAL A 33 -12.43 2.21 -6.37
N ALA A 34 -12.12 3.46 -6.70
CA ALA A 34 -12.66 4.64 -6.01
C ALA A 34 -14.15 4.86 -6.26
N GLU A 35 -14.71 4.44 -7.41
CA GLU A 35 -16.16 4.43 -7.67
C GLU A 35 -16.94 3.58 -6.65
N LEU A 36 -16.28 2.63 -5.98
CA LEU A 36 -16.87 1.81 -4.92
C LEU A 36 -16.94 2.51 -3.56
N ILE A 37 -16.36 3.72 -3.46
CA ILE A 37 -16.39 4.56 -2.26
C ILE A 37 -17.46 5.64 -2.46
N PRO A 38 -18.30 5.96 -1.45
CA PRO A 38 -19.31 7.00 -1.57
C PRO A 38 -18.71 8.34 -1.99
N GLU A 39 -19.40 9.09 -2.85
CA GLU A 39 -18.96 10.39 -3.37
C GLU A 39 -18.69 11.39 -2.24
N GLU A 40 -19.53 11.37 -1.20
CA GLU A 40 -19.36 12.19 -0.02
C GLU A 40 -18.10 11.88 0.78
N ASP A 41 -17.46 10.73 0.55
CA ASP A 41 -16.31 10.21 1.29
C ASP A 41 -14.99 10.25 0.50
N LYS A 42 -14.99 10.81 -0.72
CA LYS A 42 -13.77 10.95 -1.54
C LYS A 42 -13.55 12.38 -2.03
N ILE A 43 -12.28 12.68 -2.33
CA ILE A 43 -11.83 13.94 -2.91
C ILE A 43 -10.84 13.57 -4.01
N GLU A 44 -11.20 13.91 -5.25
CA GLU A 44 -10.36 13.68 -6.43
C GLU A 44 -9.58 14.96 -6.75
N ILE A 45 -8.26 14.82 -6.85
CA ILE A 45 -7.33 15.93 -7.03
C ILE A 45 -6.47 15.67 -8.26
N THR A 46 -6.70 16.44 -9.32
CA THR A 46 -5.83 16.47 -10.50
C THR A 46 -4.65 17.43 -10.29
N VAL A 47 -4.92 18.65 -9.81
CA VAL A 47 -3.89 19.66 -9.49
C VAL A 47 -4.29 20.43 -8.24
N LEU A 48 -3.38 20.53 -7.27
CA LEU A 48 -3.61 21.32 -6.07
C LEU A 48 -2.32 22.02 -5.64
N SER A 49 -2.42 23.28 -5.22
CA SER A 49 -1.31 23.93 -4.55
C SER A 49 -1.14 23.36 -3.14
N ALA A 50 0.10 23.18 -2.69
CA ALA A 50 0.40 22.74 -1.32
C ALA A 50 -0.31 23.59 -0.24
N ASN A 51 -0.55 24.87 -0.54
CA ASN A 51 -1.21 25.79 0.38
C ASN A 51 -2.71 25.53 0.54
N ALA A 52 -3.39 25.00 -0.48
CA ALA A 52 -4.83 24.78 -0.43
C ALA A 52 -5.23 23.79 0.69
N PHE A 53 -4.36 22.82 1.02
CA PHE A 53 -4.60 21.89 2.12
C PHE A 53 -4.88 22.56 3.47
N TYR A 54 -4.33 23.76 3.70
CA TYR A 54 -4.51 24.47 4.97
C TYR A 54 -5.80 25.29 5.01
N TYR A 55 -6.48 25.49 3.89
CA TYR A 55 -7.70 26.31 3.81
C TYR A 55 -8.99 25.48 3.83
N PHE A 56 -8.89 24.15 3.84
CA PHE A 56 -10.04 23.29 4.15
C PHE A 56 -10.57 23.58 5.55
N ASN A 57 -11.86 23.34 5.77
CA ASN A 57 -12.43 23.41 7.10
C ASN A 57 -11.80 22.34 7.99
N ARG A 58 -11.82 22.58 9.31
CA ARG A 58 -11.08 21.77 10.29
C ARG A 58 -11.30 20.26 10.15
N THR A 59 -12.52 19.80 9.90
CA THR A 59 -12.86 18.37 9.80
C THR A 59 -13.23 17.94 8.39
N GLU A 60 -13.01 18.80 7.38
CA GLU A 60 -13.48 18.54 6.01
C GLU A 60 -12.82 17.31 5.37
N LEU A 61 -11.54 17.09 5.72
CA LEU A 61 -10.78 15.94 5.23
C LEU A 61 -10.98 14.68 6.08
N ALA A 62 -11.64 14.78 7.24
CA ALA A 62 -11.77 13.65 8.15
C ALA A 62 -12.56 12.49 7.52
N ASN A 63 -11.99 11.29 7.62
CA ASN A 63 -12.48 10.04 7.03
C ASN A 63 -12.64 10.09 5.50
N LYS A 64 -11.95 11.01 4.80
CA LYS A 64 -11.99 11.11 3.34
C LYS A 64 -10.87 10.30 2.68
N LEU A 65 -11.17 9.79 1.50
CA LEU A 65 -10.20 9.25 0.56
C LEU A 65 -9.73 10.38 -0.36
N ILE A 66 -8.44 10.71 -0.31
CA ILE A 66 -7.80 11.69 -1.20
C ILE A 66 -7.14 10.93 -2.34
N LEU A 67 -7.65 11.13 -3.55
CA LEU A 67 -7.16 10.51 -4.78
C LEU A 67 -6.34 11.51 -5.57
N ILE A 68 -5.09 11.14 -5.84
CA ILE A 68 -4.16 11.95 -6.63
C ILE A 68 -3.87 11.20 -7.91
N GLU A 69 -4.26 11.78 -9.04
CA GLU A 69 -4.16 11.10 -10.33
C GLU A 69 -2.71 10.89 -10.77
N ASP A 70 -1.84 11.87 -10.51
CA ASP A 70 -0.42 11.81 -10.81
C ASP A 70 0.41 12.46 -9.69
N LEU A 71 1.16 11.65 -8.94
CA LEU A 71 2.07 12.14 -7.91
C LEU A 71 3.29 12.85 -8.50
N ASP A 72 3.68 12.53 -9.74
CA ASP A 72 4.87 13.09 -10.40
C ASP A 72 4.67 14.59 -10.71
N GLY A 73 3.43 15.03 -10.93
CA GLY A 73 3.06 16.45 -11.07
C GLY A 73 2.74 17.16 -9.74
N ALA A 74 2.65 16.42 -8.63
CA ALA A 74 2.13 16.92 -7.35
C ALA A 74 3.19 16.95 -6.23
N GLU A 75 4.48 17.04 -6.56
CA GLU A 75 5.58 17.00 -5.57
C GLU A 75 5.39 18.00 -4.42
N SER A 76 4.92 19.21 -4.72
CA SER A 76 4.70 20.27 -3.73
C SER A 76 3.69 19.88 -2.63
N VAL A 77 2.74 18.98 -2.94
CA VAL A 77 1.66 18.54 -2.07
C VAL A 77 2.10 17.38 -1.13
N LEU A 78 3.22 16.72 -1.43
CA LEU A 78 3.67 15.54 -0.68
C LEU A 78 4.02 15.83 0.78
N TYR A 79 4.45 17.04 1.11
CA TYR A 79 4.78 17.40 2.49
C TYR A 79 3.52 17.50 3.38
N PRO A 80 2.50 18.33 3.03
CA PRO A 80 1.23 18.33 3.76
C PRO A 80 0.60 16.94 3.91
N LEU A 81 0.65 16.11 2.86
CA LEU A 81 0.13 14.75 2.91
C LEU A 81 0.89 13.89 3.93
N ARG A 82 2.23 13.91 3.93
CA ARG A 82 3.03 13.17 4.91
C ARG A 82 2.68 13.51 6.36
N GLU A 83 2.45 14.79 6.63
CA GLU A 83 2.06 15.27 7.95
C GLU A 83 0.64 14.80 8.31
N LEU A 84 -0.32 14.84 7.38
CA LEU A 84 -1.65 14.26 7.57
C LEU A 84 -1.60 12.75 7.83
N GLN A 85 -0.80 12.00 7.07
CA GLN A 85 -0.63 10.55 7.24
C GLN A 85 -0.03 10.21 8.62
N SER A 86 0.96 10.98 9.08
CA SER A 86 1.73 10.65 10.29
C SER A 86 1.12 11.23 11.57
N LYS A 87 0.62 12.47 11.52
CA LYS A 87 0.11 13.22 12.69
C LYS A 87 -1.41 13.36 12.70
N LYS A 88 -2.09 12.99 11.62
CA LYS A 88 -3.56 13.14 11.45
C LYS A 88 -4.05 14.57 11.58
N ARG A 89 -3.15 15.56 11.46
CA ARG A 89 -3.47 16.98 11.44
C ARG A 89 -2.34 17.78 10.82
N ILE A 90 -2.69 18.89 10.20
CA ILE A 90 -1.77 19.91 9.72
C ILE A 90 -2.19 21.28 10.24
N THR A 91 -1.21 22.13 10.50
CA THR A 91 -1.45 23.49 10.97
C THR A 91 -0.57 24.46 10.21
N LYS A 92 -1.13 25.60 9.82
CA LYS A 92 -0.37 26.71 9.23
C LYS A 92 -0.77 28.02 9.88
N THR A 93 0.24 28.77 10.28
CA THR A 93 0.08 30.12 10.81
C THR A 93 0.16 31.10 9.66
N VAL A 94 -0.90 31.89 9.45
CA VAL A 94 -0.94 32.93 8.42
C VAL A 94 -1.35 34.27 9.04
N VAL A 95 -0.89 35.35 8.43
CA VAL A 95 -1.31 36.70 8.82
C VAL A 95 -2.51 37.07 7.96
N HIS A 96 -3.64 37.35 8.61
CA HIS A 96 -4.86 37.81 7.97
C HIS A 96 -5.06 39.30 8.28
N LYS A 97 -5.30 40.11 7.25
CA LYS A 97 -5.64 41.52 7.42
C LYS A 97 -7.14 41.66 7.52
N ASN A 98 -7.61 42.21 8.63
CA ASN A 98 -9.02 42.53 8.80
C ASN A 98 -9.42 43.72 7.91
N HIS A 99 -10.72 43.94 7.72
CA HIS A 99 -11.27 45.10 6.99
C HIS A 99 -10.77 46.47 7.50
N LYS A 100 -10.26 46.54 8.74
CA LYS A 100 -9.67 47.74 9.35
C LYS A 100 -8.16 47.92 9.07
N GLY A 101 -7.52 47.04 8.29
CA GLY A 101 -6.09 47.10 7.96
C GLY A 101 -5.14 46.52 9.02
N GLU A 102 -5.66 46.10 10.17
CA GLU A 102 -4.89 45.43 11.22
C GLU A 102 -4.55 43.99 10.84
N SER A 103 -3.28 43.63 11.00
CA SER A 103 -2.77 42.27 10.83
C SER A 103 -3.06 41.42 12.07
N LYS A 104 -3.86 40.36 11.93
CA LYS A 104 -4.06 39.33 12.96
C LYS A 104 -3.45 38.00 12.51
N THR A 105 -2.70 37.38 13.40
CA THR A 105 -2.19 36.02 13.18
C THR A 105 -3.31 35.02 13.44
N ILE A 106 -3.61 34.18 12.44
CA ILE A 106 -4.59 33.10 12.55
C ILE A 106 -3.89 31.74 12.34
N HIS A 107 -4.33 30.73 13.08
CA HIS A 107 -3.86 29.36 12.95
C HIS A 107 -4.91 28.55 12.18
N LEU A 108 -4.61 28.22 10.94
CA LEU A 108 -5.41 27.31 10.14
C LEU A 108 -5.05 25.89 10.55
N THR A 109 -6.04 25.11 11.01
CA THR A 109 -5.83 23.71 11.41
C THR A 109 -6.81 22.82 10.67
N VAL A 110 -6.29 21.76 10.07
CA VAL A 110 -7.06 20.74 9.37
C VAL A 110 -6.72 19.39 9.98
N GLU A 111 -7.76 18.63 10.31
CA GLU A 111 -7.71 17.34 10.98
C GLU A 111 -8.10 16.22 10.01
N GLY A 112 -7.39 15.11 10.12
CA GLY A 112 -7.77 13.83 9.55
C GLY A 112 -8.62 13.03 10.55
N PRO A 113 -8.61 11.68 10.49
CA PRO A 113 -7.73 10.84 9.68
C PRO A 113 -8.10 10.87 8.17
N VAL A 114 -7.13 10.62 7.29
CA VAL A 114 -7.34 10.60 5.82
C VAL A 114 -6.73 9.33 5.22
N CYS A 115 -7.31 8.78 4.16
CA CYS A 115 -6.64 7.78 3.32
C CYS A 115 -6.12 8.48 2.07
N VAL A 116 -4.83 8.33 1.76
CA VAL A 116 -4.22 8.90 0.55
C VAL A 116 -3.95 7.77 -0.44
N ALA A 117 -4.36 7.99 -1.69
CA ALA A 117 -4.05 7.11 -2.79
C ALA A 117 -3.52 7.90 -3.99
N GLY A 118 -2.46 7.41 -4.62
CA GLY A 118 -1.85 8.10 -5.76
C GLY A 118 -1.22 7.15 -6.76
N CYS A 119 -1.07 7.61 -8.00
CA CYS A 119 -0.35 6.88 -9.03
C CYS A 119 1.01 7.54 -9.30
N THR A 120 2.04 6.74 -9.59
CA THR A 120 3.34 7.25 -10.06
C THR A 120 3.99 6.27 -11.03
N THR A 121 4.87 6.80 -11.88
CA THR A 121 5.74 6.02 -12.75
C THR A 121 7.12 5.77 -12.14
N GLN A 122 7.43 6.39 -10.99
CA GLN A 122 8.78 6.47 -10.44
C GLN A 122 8.86 5.75 -9.09
N GLU A 123 9.54 4.60 -9.07
CA GLU A 123 9.75 3.84 -7.83
C GLU A 123 10.73 4.52 -6.87
N SER A 124 11.76 5.22 -7.39
CA SER A 124 12.90 5.69 -6.59
C SER A 124 12.74 7.08 -5.97
N ILE A 125 11.85 7.93 -6.48
CA ILE A 125 11.79 9.36 -6.08
C ILE A 125 10.98 9.57 -4.78
N TYR A 126 10.37 8.52 -4.24
CA TYR A 126 9.45 8.61 -3.11
C TYR A 126 9.79 7.67 -1.94
N GLU A 127 11.06 7.41 -1.62
CA GLU A 127 11.44 6.48 -0.52
C GLU A 127 10.72 6.84 0.81
N ASP A 128 10.60 8.13 1.11
CA ASP A 128 9.86 8.58 2.29
C ASP A 128 8.37 8.22 2.26
N ASN A 129 7.67 8.40 1.13
CA ASN A 129 6.22 8.17 1.01
C ASN A 129 5.86 6.71 0.74
N SER A 130 6.69 6.01 -0.03
CA SER A 130 6.57 4.58 -0.35
C SER A 130 6.70 3.72 0.90
N ASN A 131 7.51 4.16 1.87
CA ASN A 131 7.55 3.53 3.17
C ASN A 131 6.24 3.73 3.95
N ARG A 132 5.49 4.83 3.71
CA ARG A 132 4.19 5.14 4.35
C ARG A 132 2.96 4.53 3.68
N SER A 133 3.16 3.91 2.53
CA SER A 133 2.06 3.42 1.70
C SER A 133 2.30 1.97 1.29
N PHE A 134 1.22 1.29 0.94
CA PHE A 134 1.27 0.03 0.21
C PHE A 134 1.61 0.34 -1.23
N LEU A 135 2.71 -0.23 -1.71
CA LEU A 135 3.09 -0.15 -3.11
C LEU A 135 2.34 -1.25 -3.86
N LEU A 136 1.44 -0.84 -4.74
CA LEU A 136 0.61 -1.74 -5.54
C LEU A 136 1.14 -1.70 -6.97
N TYR A 137 1.66 -2.82 -7.45
CA TYR A 137 2.14 -2.96 -8.81
C TYR A 137 0.97 -3.36 -9.70
N ILE A 138 0.85 -2.72 -10.87
CA ILE A 138 -0.14 -3.13 -11.84
C ILE A 138 0.29 -4.45 -12.49
N ASP A 139 -0.67 -5.35 -12.65
CA ASP A 139 -0.49 -6.57 -13.42
C ASP A 139 -0.38 -6.23 -14.91
N GLU A 140 0.85 -6.30 -15.42
CA GLU A 140 1.21 -6.09 -16.83
C GLU A 140 1.36 -7.43 -17.58
N SER A 141 0.75 -8.51 -17.08
CA SER A 141 0.78 -9.82 -17.73
C SER A 141 -0.03 -9.83 -19.03
N GLN A 142 0.40 -10.68 -19.97
CA GLN A 142 -0.29 -10.84 -21.25
C GLN A 142 -1.73 -11.38 -21.09
N GLU A 143 -1.96 -12.20 -20.07
CA GLU A 143 -3.31 -12.70 -19.75
C GLU A 143 -4.24 -11.56 -19.32
N GLN A 144 -3.74 -10.67 -18.45
CA GLN A 144 -4.50 -9.52 -17.98
C GLN A 144 -4.78 -8.53 -19.12
N ASP A 145 -3.79 -8.25 -19.97
CA ASP A 145 -3.99 -7.45 -21.18
C ASP A 145 -5.11 -8.04 -22.06
N GLN A 146 -5.11 -9.36 -22.25
CA GLN A 146 -6.13 -10.03 -23.04
C GLN A 146 -7.52 -9.94 -22.41
N ARG A 147 -7.64 -10.04 -21.08
CA ARG A 147 -8.89 -9.83 -20.35
C ARG A 147 -9.42 -8.41 -20.53
N ILE A 148 -8.56 -7.41 -20.40
CA ILE A 148 -8.90 -5.99 -20.60
C ILE A 148 -9.40 -5.76 -22.04
N MET A 149 -8.65 -6.24 -23.05
CA MET A 149 -9.05 -6.12 -24.45
C MET A 149 -10.36 -6.86 -24.76
N ASN A 150 -10.61 -8.02 -24.13
CA ASN A 150 -11.87 -8.73 -24.25
C ASN A 150 -13.03 -7.91 -23.69
N TYR A 151 -12.86 -7.37 -22.49
CA TYR A 151 -13.86 -6.52 -21.83
C TYR A 151 -14.18 -5.28 -22.67
N GLN A 152 -13.16 -4.58 -23.19
CA GLN A 152 -13.34 -3.42 -24.08
C GLN A 152 -14.14 -3.78 -25.35
N ARG A 153 -13.84 -4.94 -25.97
CA ARG A 153 -14.59 -5.43 -27.14
C ARG A 153 -16.03 -5.78 -26.79
N LEU A 154 -16.29 -6.42 -25.65
CA LEU A 154 -17.64 -6.73 -25.19
C LEU A 154 -18.44 -5.46 -24.87
N SER A 155 -17.81 -4.48 -24.24
CA SER A 155 -18.39 -3.16 -23.95
C SER A 155 -18.79 -2.44 -25.23
N SER A 156 -17.88 -2.37 -26.21
CA SER A 156 -18.16 -1.77 -27.51
C SER A 156 -19.21 -2.54 -28.32
N ALA A 157 -19.35 -3.85 -28.09
CA ALA A 157 -20.37 -4.69 -28.73
C ALA A 157 -21.74 -4.61 -28.03
N GLY A 158 -21.87 -3.86 -26.93
CA GLY A 158 -23.11 -3.76 -26.16
C GLY A 158 -23.51 -5.06 -25.46
N LYS A 159 -22.54 -5.94 -25.18
CA LYS A 159 -22.78 -7.27 -24.58
C LYS A 159 -22.57 -7.31 -23.06
N LEU A 160 -22.25 -6.17 -22.45
CA LEU A 160 -22.09 -6.06 -21.00
C LEU A 160 -23.41 -5.66 -20.36
N ASN A 161 -23.71 -6.26 -19.21
CA ASN A 161 -24.82 -5.83 -18.38
C ASN A 161 -24.38 -4.68 -17.49
N LYS A 162 -24.59 -3.44 -17.96
CA LYS A 162 -24.24 -2.24 -17.21
C LYS A 162 -25.14 -2.01 -15.99
N GLU A 163 -26.38 -2.46 -16.05
CA GLU A 163 -27.33 -2.33 -14.93
C GLU A 163 -26.82 -3.13 -13.73
N ASP A 164 -26.42 -4.39 -13.93
CA ASP A 164 -25.83 -5.22 -12.88
C ASP A 164 -24.54 -4.60 -12.29
N GLU A 165 -23.71 -3.98 -13.13
CA GLU A 165 -22.49 -3.29 -12.69
C GLU A 165 -22.83 -2.11 -11.78
N GLU A 166 -23.77 -1.26 -12.20
CA GLU A 166 -24.21 -0.08 -11.44
C GLU A 166 -24.87 -0.48 -10.10
N GLU A 167 -25.74 -1.49 -10.11
CA GLU A 167 -26.38 -2.04 -8.92
C GLU A 167 -25.33 -2.59 -7.93
N THR A 168 -24.34 -3.35 -8.44
CA THR A 168 -23.25 -3.88 -7.62
C THR A 168 -22.40 -2.75 -7.03
N GLN A 169 -22.08 -1.72 -7.83
CA GLN A 169 -21.34 -0.56 -7.35
C GLN A 169 -22.11 0.20 -6.26
N GLU A 170 -23.42 0.38 -6.42
CA GLU A 170 -24.26 1.02 -5.41
C GLU A 170 -24.35 0.19 -4.13
N PHE A 171 -24.52 -1.14 -4.24
CA PHE A 171 -24.49 -2.04 -3.10
C PHE A 171 -23.18 -1.89 -2.30
N ILE A 172 -22.03 -1.91 -2.97
CA ILE A 172 -20.72 -1.77 -2.32
C ILE A 172 -20.53 -0.38 -1.68
N ARG A 173 -21.05 0.68 -2.31
CA ARG A 173 -21.08 2.03 -1.71
C ARG A 173 -21.96 2.06 -0.45
N ASN A 174 -23.10 1.38 -0.47
CA ASN A 174 -23.99 1.30 0.69
C ASN A 174 -23.37 0.49 1.83
N VAL A 175 -22.64 -0.59 1.54
CA VAL A 175 -21.82 -1.30 2.53
C VAL A 175 -20.86 -0.33 3.22
N GLN A 176 -20.15 0.51 2.45
CA GLN A 176 -19.27 1.53 3.03
C GLN A 176 -19.99 2.50 3.95
N ARG A 177 -21.21 2.94 3.63
CA ARG A 177 -21.99 3.90 4.45
C ARG A 177 -22.36 3.32 5.81
N VAL A 178 -22.72 2.04 5.84
CA VAL A 178 -23.19 1.37 7.06
C VAL A 178 -22.06 1.13 8.06
N LEU A 179 -20.81 0.94 7.61
CA LEU A 179 -19.65 0.74 8.49
C LEU A 179 -19.52 1.86 9.54
N LYS A 180 -19.51 1.45 10.81
CA LYS A 180 -19.35 2.33 11.97
C LYS A 180 -17.91 2.32 12.45
N PRO A 181 -17.39 3.45 12.96
CA PRO A 181 -16.12 3.47 13.67
C PRO A 181 -16.19 2.58 14.92
N ILE A 182 -15.34 1.56 14.98
CA ILE A 182 -15.24 0.62 16.10
C ILE A 182 -13.77 0.31 16.39
N LYS A 183 -13.44 0.06 17.65
CA LYS A 183 -12.09 -0.34 18.05
C LYS A 183 -11.87 -1.81 17.68
N VAL A 184 -10.78 -2.09 16.98
CA VAL A 184 -10.35 -3.45 16.68
C VAL A 184 -9.20 -3.80 17.61
N ILE A 185 -9.25 -4.99 18.21
CA ILE A 185 -8.16 -5.54 19.01
C ILE A 185 -7.72 -6.84 18.35
N ASN A 186 -6.42 -6.96 18.05
CA ASN A 186 -5.85 -8.19 17.53
C ASN A 186 -5.17 -8.96 18.67
N PRO A 187 -5.83 -10.00 19.25
CA PRO A 187 -5.24 -10.78 20.35
C PRO A 187 -4.02 -11.60 19.89
N PHE A 188 -3.88 -11.81 18.58
CA PHE A 188 -2.79 -12.59 18.00
C PHE A 188 -1.58 -11.73 17.62
N ALA A 189 -1.63 -10.42 17.83
CA ALA A 189 -0.61 -9.47 17.34
C ALA A 189 0.83 -9.82 17.79
N GLU A 190 0.99 -10.39 18.98
CA GLU A 190 2.31 -10.76 19.54
C GLU A 190 2.97 -11.94 18.81
N TYR A 191 2.19 -12.77 18.10
CA TYR A 191 2.66 -13.94 17.35
C TYR A 191 2.91 -13.65 15.87
N LEU A 192 2.66 -12.42 15.42
CA LEU A 192 2.73 -12.02 14.03
C LEU A 192 4.12 -11.45 13.69
N GLU A 193 5.08 -12.34 13.49
CA GLU A 193 6.46 -11.97 13.14
C GLU A 193 6.73 -12.02 11.62
N LEU A 194 7.21 -10.91 11.05
CA LEU A 194 7.65 -10.86 9.66
C LEU A 194 9.07 -11.41 9.49
N PRO A 195 9.40 -12.01 8.32
CA PRO A 195 10.75 -12.51 8.06
C PRO A 195 11.77 -11.39 7.97
N GLN A 196 13.02 -11.67 8.37
CA GLN A 196 14.12 -10.69 8.38
C GLN A 196 14.50 -10.17 6.98
N SER A 197 14.13 -10.89 5.92
CA SER A 197 14.36 -10.50 4.53
C SER A 197 13.55 -9.26 4.10
N VAL A 198 12.52 -8.89 4.86
CA VAL A 198 11.65 -7.75 4.53
C VAL A 198 12.37 -6.43 4.79
N PHE A 199 12.43 -5.55 3.79
CA PHE A 199 13.00 -4.22 3.97
C PHE A 199 12.17 -3.36 4.94
N LYS A 200 12.88 -2.53 5.72
CA LYS A 200 12.31 -1.59 6.71
C LYS A 200 11.32 -2.28 7.69
N PRO A 201 11.75 -3.31 8.42
CA PRO A 201 10.87 -4.25 9.13
C PRO A 201 9.90 -3.58 10.13
N ARG A 202 10.34 -2.53 10.84
CA ARG A 202 9.49 -1.81 11.81
C ARG A 202 8.22 -1.23 11.17
N ARG A 203 8.34 -0.66 9.97
CA ARG A 203 7.21 -0.01 9.30
C ARG A 203 6.31 -1.03 8.63
N THR A 204 6.92 -2.03 8.01
CA THR A 204 6.18 -3.13 7.39
C THR A 204 5.39 -3.91 8.43
N ASN A 205 5.93 -4.12 9.63
CA ASN A 205 5.20 -4.74 10.74
C ASN A 205 3.95 -3.92 11.13
N SER A 206 4.10 -2.61 11.30
CA SER A 206 2.97 -1.71 11.58
C SER A 206 1.90 -1.78 10.48
N HIS A 207 2.30 -1.80 9.21
CA HIS A 207 1.37 -1.91 8.09
C HIS A 207 0.66 -3.27 8.06
N TYR A 208 1.38 -4.35 8.35
CA TYR A 208 0.82 -5.69 8.40
C TYR A 208 -0.27 -5.82 9.48
N LEU A 209 0.01 -5.37 10.70
CA LEU A 209 -0.97 -5.36 11.78
C LEU A 209 -2.19 -4.49 11.44
N GLN A 210 -1.97 -3.28 10.93
CA GLN A 210 -3.06 -2.38 10.53
C GLN A 210 -3.89 -2.93 9.36
N PHE A 211 -3.29 -3.72 8.47
CA PHE A 211 -3.99 -4.36 7.36
C PHE A 211 -4.91 -5.48 7.83
N ILE A 212 -4.45 -6.30 8.78
CA ILE A 212 -5.31 -7.28 9.45
C ILE A 212 -6.47 -6.57 10.16
N GLU A 213 -6.18 -5.52 10.94
CA GLU A 213 -7.21 -4.74 11.62
C GLU A 213 -8.22 -4.12 10.64
N ALA A 214 -7.79 -3.71 9.45
CA ALA A 214 -8.66 -3.17 8.40
C ALA A 214 -9.62 -4.24 7.83
N ILE A 215 -9.17 -5.51 7.73
CA ILE A 215 -10.03 -6.63 7.32
C ILE A 215 -11.05 -6.93 8.42
N THR A 216 -10.61 -7.05 9.67
CA THR A 216 -11.51 -7.24 10.82
C THR A 216 -12.55 -6.12 10.91
N PHE A 217 -12.12 -4.87 10.70
CA PHE A 217 -13.00 -3.69 10.66
C PHE A 217 -14.05 -3.77 9.55
N TYR A 218 -13.65 -4.23 8.36
CA TYR A 218 -14.57 -4.42 7.24
C TYR A 218 -15.63 -5.49 7.57
N LYS A 219 -15.23 -6.55 8.26
CA LYS A 219 -16.11 -7.63 8.73
C LYS A 219 -16.80 -7.34 10.06
N GLN A 220 -16.87 -6.08 10.52
CA GLN A 220 -17.41 -5.75 11.85
C GLN A 220 -18.79 -6.36 12.17
N TYR A 221 -19.66 -6.54 11.17
CA TYR A 221 -20.99 -7.13 11.33
C TYR A 221 -21.00 -8.67 11.39
N GLN A 222 -19.86 -9.32 11.14
CA GLN A 222 -19.65 -10.76 11.26
C GLN A 222 -18.91 -11.11 12.56
N ARG A 223 -18.57 -10.11 13.38
CA ARG A 223 -17.80 -10.28 14.63
C ARG A 223 -18.71 -10.01 15.83
N GLN A 224 -18.41 -10.65 16.95
CA GLN A 224 -19.11 -10.36 18.20
C GLN A 224 -18.57 -9.08 18.83
N GLU A 225 -19.46 -8.12 19.10
CA GLU A 225 -19.13 -6.93 19.87
C GLU A 225 -18.86 -7.31 21.33
N GLN A 226 -17.71 -6.88 21.84
CA GLN A 226 -17.32 -7.05 23.23
C GLN A 226 -17.24 -5.67 23.90
N VAL A 227 -17.54 -5.64 25.20
CA VAL A 227 -17.46 -4.42 26.00
C VAL A 227 -16.33 -4.58 26.99
N ASN A 228 -15.40 -3.64 26.99
CA ASN A 228 -14.35 -3.60 27.99
C ASN A 228 -14.99 -3.25 29.35
N LYS A 229 -14.87 -4.15 30.33
CA LYS A 229 -15.49 -3.99 31.65
C LYS A 229 -14.97 -2.79 32.44
N GLU A 230 -13.78 -2.29 32.14
CA GLU A 230 -13.14 -1.18 32.85
C GLU A 230 -13.46 0.17 32.20
N THR A 231 -13.44 0.25 30.86
CA THR A 231 -13.62 1.52 30.13
C THR A 231 -15.01 1.72 29.56
N GLY A 232 -15.80 0.65 29.43
CA GLY A 232 -17.09 0.66 28.73
C GLY A 232 -16.98 0.80 27.21
N GLU A 233 -15.76 0.77 26.65
CA GLU A 233 -15.55 0.86 25.20
C GLU A 233 -15.98 -0.44 24.50
N ILE A 234 -16.74 -0.29 23.41
CA ILE A 234 -17.12 -1.40 22.52
C ILE A 234 -15.96 -1.68 21.55
N PHE A 235 -15.59 -2.95 21.43
CA PHE A 235 -14.55 -3.40 20.51
C PHE A 235 -14.92 -4.73 19.85
N ILE A 236 -14.25 -5.04 18.75
CA ILE A 236 -14.30 -6.35 18.08
C ILE A 236 -12.89 -6.95 18.06
N GLU A 237 -12.82 -8.26 18.05
CA GLU A 237 -11.56 -9.00 18.01
C GLU A 237 -11.28 -9.56 16.62
N THR A 238 -10.00 -9.58 16.25
CA THR A 238 -9.53 -10.24 15.03
C THR A 238 -9.65 -11.76 15.18
N GLU A 239 -10.18 -12.43 14.16
CA GLU A 239 -10.20 -13.89 14.07
C GLU A 239 -9.07 -14.42 13.20
N ILE A 240 -8.76 -15.72 13.31
CA ILE A 240 -7.67 -16.36 12.55
C ILE A 240 -7.93 -16.27 11.04
N GLU A 241 -9.19 -16.34 10.63
CA GLU A 241 -9.62 -16.17 9.23
C GLU A 241 -9.20 -14.81 8.66
N ASP A 242 -9.28 -13.74 9.47
CA ASP A 242 -8.87 -12.39 9.04
C ASP A 242 -7.37 -12.32 8.77
N ILE A 243 -6.58 -13.04 9.56
CA ILE A 243 -5.13 -13.14 9.40
C ILE A 243 -4.78 -13.95 8.15
N GLN A 244 -5.51 -15.02 7.88
CA GLN A 244 -5.32 -15.84 6.67
C GLN A 244 -5.62 -15.04 5.40
N GLU A 245 -6.74 -14.33 5.36
CA GLU A 245 -7.09 -13.45 4.24
C GLU A 245 -6.08 -12.30 4.10
N ALA A 246 -5.63 -11.71 5.20
CA ALA A 246 -4.59 -10.70 5.18
C ALA A 246 -3.31 -11.24 4.55
N ASN A 247 -2.90 -12.45 4.93
CA ASN A 247 -1.70 -13.12 4.41
C ASN A 247 -1.80 -13.38 2.92
N GLU A 248 -2.95 -13.85 2.44
CA GLU A 248 -3.19 -14.08 1.02
C GLU A 248 -3.07 -12.78 0.21
N LEU A 249 -3.70 -11.70 0.69
CA LEU A 249 -3.73 -10.41 -0.01
C LEU A 249 -2.41 -9.63 0.07
N ILE A 250 -1.69 -9.71 1.20
CA ILE A 250 -0.46 -8.93 1.42
C ILE A 250 0.78 -9.63 0.88
N HIS A 251 0.72 -10.93 0.61
CA HIS A 251 1.87 -11.74 0.20
C HIS A 251 2.63 -11.11 -0.98
N GLU A 252 1.92 -10.69 -2.04
CA GLU A 252 2.56 -10.05 -3.19
C GLU A 252 3.23 -8.71 -2.82
N VAL A 253 2.59 -7.90 -1.97
CA VAL A 253 3.15 -6.62 -1.53
C VAL A 253 4.41 -6.83 -0.68
N LEU A 254 4.42 -7.83 0.20
CA LEU A 254 5.60 -8.20 1.00
C LEU A 254 6.73 -8.75 0.13
N LEU A 255 6.39 -9.57 -0.86
CA LEU A 255 7.35 -10.12 -1.81
C LEU A 255 8.07 -9.01 -2.57
N ARG A 256 7.31 -8.05 -3.13
CA ARG A 256 7.88 -6.88 -3.81
C ARG A 256 8.67 -5.99 -2.87
N LYS A 257 8.26 -5.81 -1.62
CA LYS A 257 9.01 -5.07 -0.60
C LYS A 257 10.26 -5.79 -0.09
N SER A 258 10.44 -7.07 -0.39
CA SER A 258 11.64 -7.85 -0.05
C SER A 258 12.57 -8.03 -1.25
N ASP A 259 12.13 -7.59 -2.43
CA ASP A 259 12.86 -7.69 -3.69
C ASP A 259 13.80 -6.50 -3.85
N GLU A 260 15.07 -6.78 -4.13
CA GLU A 260 16.09 -5.75 -4.41
C GLU A 260 15.89 -5.10 -5.79
N LEU A 261 15.16 -5.78 -6.69
CA LEU A 261 14.85 -5.28 -8.02
C LEU A 261 13.59 -4.44 -8.01
N ASN A 262 13.59 -3.38 -8.82
CA ASN A 262 12.34 -2.67 -9.14
C ASN A 262 11.44 -3.56 -10.01
N GLY A 263 10.15 -3.25 -10.06
CA GLY A 263 9.15 -4.07 -10.74
C GLY A 263 9.50 -4.30 -12.21
N ALA A 264 9.97 -3.27 -12.91
CA ALA A 264 10.33 -3.36 -14.32
C ALA A 264 11.54 -4.28 -14.59
N THR A 265 12.60 -4.19 -13.79
CA THR A 265 13.78 -5.05 -13.91
C THR A 265 13.45 -6.49 -13.51
N ARG A 266 12.60 -6.69 -12.50
CA ARG A 266 12.11 -8.03 -12.12
C ARG A 266 11.32 -8.67 -13.26
N ASN A 267 10.34 -7.95 -13.82
CA ASN A 267 9.56 -8.45 -14.97
C ASN A 267 10.46 -8.74 -16.18
N TYR A 268 11.48 -7.90 -16.44
CA TYR A 268 12.46 -8.17 -17.48
C TYR A 268 13.24 -9.47 -17.22
N LEU A 269 13.68 -9.71 -15.98
CA LEU A 269 14.43 -10.91 -15.61
C LEU A 269 13.59 -12.18 -15.80
N GLU A 270 12.34 -12.18 -15.35
CA GLU A 270 11.44 -13.33 -15.51
C GLU A 270 11.17 -13.62 -17.00
N ASN A 271 10.93 -12.59 -17.83
CA ASN A 271 10.81 -12.76 -19.29
C ASN A 271 12.09 -13.34 -19.95
N VAL A 272 13.27 -13.01 -19.42
CA VAL A 272 14.54 -13.60 -19.88
C VAL A 272 14.63 -15.07 -19.45
N LYS A 273 14.21 -15.43 -18.24
CA LYS A 273 14.16 -16.83 -17.77
C LYS A 273 13.24 -17.66 -18.66
N ASP A 274 12.01 -17.20 -18.90
CA ASP A 274 11.05 -17.89 -19.76
C ASP A 274 11.60 -18.13 -21.16
N TYR A 275 12.29 -17.14 -21.72
CA TYR A 275 12.94 -17.29 -23.02
C TYR A 275 14.05 -18.35 -23.02
N LEU A 276 14.87 -18.39 -21.98
CA LEU A 276 15.97 -19.35 -21.84
C LEU A 276 15.45 -20.77 -21.65
N GLU A 277 14.39 -20.94 -20.84
CA GLU A 277 13.72 -22.22 -20.64
C GLU A 277 13.13 -22.77 -21.95
N GLN A 278 12.39 -21.94 -22.69
CA GLN A 278 11.83 -22.32 -24.01
C GLN A 278 12.91 -22.72 -25.03
N LYS A 279 14.09 -22.10 -24.95
CA LYS A 279 15.18 -22.37 -25.88
C LYS A 279 16.10 -23.51 -25.43
N GLY A 280 16.04 -23.92 -24.16
CA GLY A 280 16.98 -24.88 -23.55
C GLY A 280 18.42 -24.37 -23.46
N ASN A 281 18.63 -23.06 -23.48
CA ASN A 281 19.95 -22.44 -23.48
C ASN A 281 20.28 -21.82 -22.12
N ILE A 282 21.56 -21.90 -21.73
CA ILE A 282 22.05 -21.34 -20.45
C ILE A 282 22.63 -19.93 -20.64
N ARG A 283 22.94 -19.54 -21.88
CA ARG A 283 23.61 -18.29 -22.25
C ARG A 283 22.83 -17.55 -23.31
N PHE A 284 22.87 -16.23 -23.26
CA PHE A 284 22.24 -15.36 -24.27
C PHE A 284 23.11 -14.15 -24.59
N THR A 285 22.81 -13.49 -25.71
CA THR A 285 23.41 -12.19 -26.05
C THR A 285 22.42 -11.05 -25.81
N ALA A 286 22.92 -9.85 -25.52
CA ALA A 286 22.04 -8.68 -25.38
C ALA A 286 21.23 -8.40 -26.66
N SER A 287 21.81 -8.64 -27.85
CA SER A 287 21.11 -8.43 -29.13
C SER A 287 19.91 -9.36 -29.30
N GLU A 288 20.08 -10.62 -28.94
CA GLU A 288 19.05 -11.66 -29.01
C GLU A 288 17.83 -11.33 -28.16
N ILE A 289 18.04 -11.04 -26.88
CA ILE A 289 16.96 -10.67 -25.95
C ILE A 289 16.27 -9.37 -26.40
N ARG A 290 17.04 -8.40 -26.89
CA ARG A 290 16.47 -7.13 -27.38
C ARG A 290 15.51 -7.34 -28.54
N ARG A 291 15.86 -8.23 -29.48
CA ARG A 291 15.01 -8.57 -30.63
C ARG A 291 13.76 -9.32 -30.20
N LYS A 292 13.87 -10.24 -29.23
CA LYS A 292 12.75 -11.03 -28.73
C LYS A 292 11.77 -10.19 -27.91
N LEU A 293 12.26 -9.43 -26.93
CA LEU A 293 11.46 -8.63 -26.00
C LEU A 293 11.13 -7.23 -26.53
N ARG A 294 11.66 -6.85 -27.71
CA ARG A 294 11.41 -5.54 -28.37
C ARG A 294 11.71 -4.32 -27.49
N ILE A 295 12.74 -4.39 -26.67
CA ILE A 295 13.15 -3.31 -25.77
C ILE A 295 14.19 -2.38 -26.38
N LYS A 296 14.20 -1.11 -25.96
CA LYS A 296 15.22 -0.13 -26.38
C LYS A 296 16.59 -0.50 -25.79
N LYS A 297 17.68 -0.23 -26.53
CA LYS A 297 19.07 -0.54 -26.11
C LYS A 297 19.44 0.10 -24.76
N THR A 298 19.05 1.35 -24.55
CA THR A 298 19.34 2.10 -23.31
C THR A 298 18.62 1.51 -22.11
N THR A 299 17.34 1.14 -22.27
CA THR A 299 16.55 0.47 -21.23
C THR A 299 17.15 -0.88 -20.86
N GLN A 300 17.47 -1.71 -21.87
CA GLN A 300 18.13 -3.00 -21.64
C GLN A 300 19.46 -2.84 -20.88
N TRP A 301 20.27 -1.86 -21.25
CA TRP A 301 21.54 -1.59 -20.58
C TRP A 301 21.34 -1.26 -19.10
N ARG A 302 20.32 -0.46 -18.76
CA ARG A 302 19.98 -0.16 -17.35
C ARG A 302 19.58 -1.41 -16.58
N TYR A 303 18.73 -2.27 -17.16
CA TYR A 303 18.35 -3.54 -16.54
C TYR A 303 19.55 -4.45 -16.33
N HIS A 304 20.38 -4.63 -17.36
CA HIS A 304 21.61 -5.43 -17.24
C HIS A 304 22.54 -4.90 -16.16
N LYS A 305 22.72 -3.57 -16.08
CA LYS A 305 23.55 -2.96 -15.04
C LYS A 305 23.02 -3.34 -13.65
N GLN A 306 21.73 -3.15 -13.38
CA GLN A 306 21.13 -3.51 -12.10
C GLN A 306 21.22 -5.01 -11.79
N LEU A 307 21.04 -5.88 -12.80
CA LEU A 307 21.15 -7.33 -12.64
C LEU A 307 22.58 -7.81 -12.40
N LEU A 308 23.57 -7.11 -12.96
CA LEU A 308 24.99 -7.37 -12.70
C LEU A 308 25.37 -6.89 -11.29
N ASP A 309 24.89 -5.70 -10.89
CA ASP A 309 25.14 -5.13 -9.56
C ASP A 309 24.52 -6.00 -8.44
N SER A 310 23.40 -6.66 -8.71
CA SER A 310 22.73 -7.63 -7.80
C SER A 310 23.24 -9.07 -7.94
N PHE A 311 24.29 -9.32 -8.75
CA PHE A 311 24.86 -10.65 -8.99
C PHE A 311 23.88 -11.72 -9.51
N LEU A 312 22.73 -11.32 -10.05
CA LEU A 312 21.74 -12.20 -10.68
C LEU A 312 22.13 -12.54 -12.13
N LEU A 313 22.88 -11.65 -12.77
CA LEU A 313 23.45 -11.83 -14.11
C LEU A 313 24.98 -11.86 -14.03
N ILE A 314 25.62 -12.68 -14.86
CA ILE A 314 27.07 -12.80 -14.97
C ILE A 314 27.48 -12.65 -16.44
N ILE A 315 28.59 -11.95 -16.67
CA ILE A 315 29.21 -11.85 -17.99
C ILE A 315 30.06 -13.11 -18.21
N ASP A 316 29.70 -13.90 -19.21
CA ASP A 316 30.40 -15.12 -19.60
C ASP A 316 31.19 -14.84 -20.90
N LYS A 317 32.41 -14.31 -20.76
CA LYS A 317 33.27 -13.97 -21.90
C LYS A 317 34.45 -14.93 -21.99
N LYS A 318 34.54 -15.69 -23.08
CA LYS A 318 35.76 -16.45 -23.42
C LYS A 318 36.79 -15.53 -24.08
N LYS A 319 38.09 -15.72 -23.75
CA LYS A 319 39.21 -14.89 -24.27
C LYS A 319 39.29 -14.84 -25.81
N SER A 320 38.73 -15.82 -26.51
CA SER A 320 38.75 -15.93 -27.98
C SER A 320 37.50 -15.38 -28.70
N GLU A 321 36.45 -14.99 -27.97
CA GLU A 321 35.18 -14.59 -28.56
C GLU A 321 35.01 -13.05 -28.50
N SER A 322 34.68 -12.45 -29.65
CA SER A 322 34.35 -11.02 -29.75
C SER A 322 32.96 -10.70 -29.21
N VAL A 323 32.09 -11.71 -29.11
CA VAL A 323 30.70 -11.58 -28.66
C VAL A 323 30.63 -11.74 -27.14
N ILE A 324 29.88 -10.86 -26.49
CA ILE A 324 29.63 -10.90 -25.05
C ILE A 324 28.38 -11.74 -24.80
N TYR A 325 28.54 -12.83 -24.05
CA TYR A 325 27.44 -13.64 -23.55
C TYR A 325 27.14 -13.33 -22.09
N TYR A 326 25.89 -13.49 -21.72
CA TYR A 326 25.40 -13.38 -20.36
C TYR A 326 24.80 -14.71 -19.92
N LYS A 327 24.93 -15.00 -18.62
CA LYS A 327 24.36 -16.18 -17.96
C LYS A 327 23.67 -15.76 -16.66
N LEU A 328 22.56 -16.41 -16.33
CA LEU A 328 21.89 -16.25 -15.02
C LEU A 328 22.66 -17.01 -13.93
N ASN A 329 22.85 -16.38 -12.78
CA ASN A 329 23.55 -16.99 -11.64
C ASN A 329 22.63 -17.98 -10.89
N ASN A 330 21.45 -17.51 -10.46
CA ASN A 330 20.41 -18.32 -9.83
C ASN A 330 19.07 -18.11 -10.57
N SER A 331 18.51 -19.17 -11.17
CA SER A 331 17.21 -19.12 -11.82
C SER A 331 16.04 -19.15 -10.84
N ASN A 332 16.25 -19.75 -9.65
CA ASN A 332 15.22 -20.02 -8.65
C ASN A 332 15.13 -18.97 -7.53
N GLU A 333 15.97 -17.93 -7.55
CA GLU A 333 16.06 -16.91 -6.49
C GLU A 333 14.69 -16.32 -6.11
N TYR A 334 13.87 -15.94 -7.09
CA TYR A 334 12.53 -15.40 -6.81
C TYR A 334 11.58 -16.42 -6.15
N LYS A 335 11.66 -17.70 -6.55
CA LYS A 335 10.88 -18.79 -5.93
C LYS A 335 11.35 -19.07 -4.50
N GLU A 336 12.65 -18.99 -4.25
CA GLU A 336 13.24 -19.12 -2.91
C GLU A 336 12.77 -17.99 -1.99
N LEU A 337 12.76 -16.75 -2.49
CA LEU A 337 12.23 -15.59 -1.75
C LEU A 337 10.74 -15.75 -1.46
N GLN A 338 9.95 -16.16 -2.46
CA GLN A 338 8.52 -16.43 -2.31
C GLN A 338 8.26 -17.48 -1.24
N ASN A 339 8.97 -18.62 -1.30
CA ASN A 339 8.85 -19.69 -0.31
C ASN A 339 9.24 -19.22 1.09
N THR A 340 10.26 -18.37 1.22
CA THR A 340 10.70 -17.82 2.51
C THR A 340 9.59 -16.99 3.16
N ILE A 341 8.95 -16.12 2.38
CA ILE A 341 7.84 -15.28 2.86
C ILE A 341 6.62 -16.14 3.18
N GLN A 342 6.24 -17.05 2.28
CA GLN A 342 5.10 -17.95 2.50
C GLN A 342 5.28 -18.81 3.74
N ASN A 343 6.47 -19.38 3.96
CA ASN A 343 6.78 -20.17 5.13
C ASN A 343 6.72 -19.34 6.42
N ALA A 344 7.19 -18.09 6.39
CA ALA A 344 7.11 -17.20 7.55
C ALA A 344 5.65 -16.87 7.92
N LEU A 345 4.81 -16.52 6.93
CA LEU A 345 3.39 -16.24 7.16
C LEU A 345 2.63 -17.49 7.63
N ALA A 346 2.89 -18.65 7.02
CA ALA A 346 2.30 -19.92 7.43
C ALA A 346 2.73 -20.33 8.84
N LYS A 347 4.00 -20.10 9.21
CA LYS A 347 4.51 -20.35 10.55
C LYS A 347 3.76 -19.52 11.59
N CYS A 348 3.50 -18.23 11.33
CA CYS A 348 2.71 -17.38 12.22
C CYS A 348 1.31 -17.96 12.45
N VAL A 349 0.62 -18.37 11.38
CA VAL A 349 -0.72 -18.98 11.49
C VAL A 349 -0.68 -20.29 12.27
N ASN A 350 0.34 -21.12 12.05
CA ASN A 350 0.50 -22.38 12.79
C ASN A 350 0.78 -22.15 14.28
N GLU A 351 1.64 -21.20 14.64
CA GLU A 351 1.90 -20.83 16.03
C GLU A 351 0.63 -20.28 16.70
N ILE A 352 -0.14 -19.47 15.98
CA ILE A 352 -1.44 -18.97 16.45
C ILE A 352 -2.44 -20.12 16.65
N ASN A 353 -2.49 -21.10 15.76
CA ASN A 353 -3.39 -22.26 15.92
C ASN A 353 -3.00 -23.12 17.13
N VAL A 354 -1.69 -23.23 17.42
CA VAL A 354 -1.20 -24.01 18.58
C VAL A 354 -1.38 -23.25 19.90
N CYS A 355 -1.18 -21.93 19.91
CA CYS A 355 -1.27 -21.08 21.11
C CYS A 355 -2.68 -20.50 21.36
N GLY A 356 -3.51 -20.38 20.32
CA GLY A 356 -4.82 -19.71 20.34
C GLY A 356 -5.88 -20.42 21.18
N ASP A 357 -5.73 -21.73 21.39
CA ASP A 357 -6.57 -22.51 22.30
C ASP A 357 -6.30 -22.22 23.78
N LEU A 358 -5.16 -21.58 24.12
CA LEU A 358 -4.74 -21.34 25.51
C LEU A 358 -5.01 -19.93 26.03
N GLN A 359 -5.33 -18.94 25.18
CA GLN A 359 -5.25 -17.52 25.56
C GLN A 359 -6.44 -16.61 25.23
N ARG A 360 -7.62 -17.15 24.86
CA ARG A 360 -8.84 -16.34 24.62
C ARG A 360 -9.36 -15.51 25.82
N SER A 361 -8.64 -15.44 26.94
CA SER A 361 -9.12 -14.80 28.16
C SER A 361 -8.00 -14.18 29.02
N ASN A 362 -7.12 -13.33 28.48
CA ASN A 362 -6.32 -12.42 29.30
C ASN A 362 -5.88 -11.19 28.52
N VAL A 363 -6.80 -10.25 28.27
CA VAL A 363 -6.39 -8.85 28.03
C VAL A 363 -5.87 -8.32 29.37
N PRO A 364 -4.59 -7.90 29.49
CA PRO A 364 -4.09 -7.33 30.73
C PRO A 364 -4.78 -6.00 31.00
N ALA A 365 -5.22 -5.77 32.24
CA ALA A 365 -5.69 -4.46 32.69
C ALA A 365 -4.61 -3.41 32.41
N CYS A 366 -4.95 -2.39 31.61
CA CYS A 366 -4.01 -1.34 31.25
C CYS A 366 -3.79 -0.46 32.50
N SER A 367 -2.65 -0.63 33.17
CA SER A 367 -2.28 0.14 34.35
C SER A 367 -1.98 1.59 33.97
N THR A 368 -2.99 2.46 33.93
CA THR A 368 -2.76 3.92 33.94
C THR A 368 -2.62 4.39 35.38
N THR A 369 -1.42 4.29 35.96
CA THR A 369 -1.08 5.13 37.12
C THR A 369 -0.90 6.57 36.62
N LYS A 370 -1.94 7.38 36.80
CA LYS A 370 -1.86 8.84 36.72
C LYS A 370 -0.84 9.32 37.76
N THR A 371 0.37 9.64 37.32
CA THR A 371 1.30 10.42 38.14
C THR A 371 0.87 11.89 38.07
N GLU A 372 0.03 12.31 39.02
CA GLU A 372 -0.23 13.73 39.28
C GLU A 372 1.10 14.41 39.65
N ARG A 373 1.67 15.18 38.72
CA ARG A 373 2.72 16.15 39.05
C ARG A 373 2.08 17.30 39.84
N LYS A 374 2.15 17.25 41.17
CA LYS A 374 1.97 18.41 42.03
C LYS A 374 3.06 19.45 41.72
N THR A 375 2.69 20.53 41.04
CA THR A 375 3.49 21.75 40.97
C THR A 375 3.44 22.46 42.31
N THR A 376 4.47 22.28 43.14
CA THR A 376 4.74 23.18 44.26
C THR A 376 5.33 24.49 43.72
N SER A 377 4.52 25.54 43.71
CA SER A 377 4.98 26.92 43.57
C SER A 377 5.72 27.33 44.85
N LYS A 378 7.05 27.43 44.80
CA LYS A 378 7.82 28.19 45.80
C LYS A 378 7.84 29.65 45.37
N SER A 379 7.11 30.47 46.12
CA SER A 379 7.33 31.91 46.22
C SER A 379 8.71 32.16 46.81
N ILE A 380 9.54 32.94 46.12
CA ILE A 380 10.76 33.53 46.69
C ILE A 380 10.51 35.03 46.73
N SER A 381 10.50 35.54 47.96
CA SER A 381 10.65 36.92 48.40
C SER A 381 11.99 37.52 47.98
#